data_AF-A0A954FII6-F1
#
_entry.id   AF-A0A954FII6-F1
#
_cell.length_a   1.000
_cell.length_b   1.000
_cell.length_c   1.000
_cell.angle_alpha   90.00
_cell.angle_beta   90.00
_cell.angle_gamma   90.00
#
_symmetry.space_group_name_H-M   'P 1'
#
loop_
_entity.id
_entity.type
_entity.pdbx_description
1 polymer ?
#
loop_
_entity_poly.entity_id
_entity_poly.type
_entity_poly.pdbx_seq_one_letter_code
_entity_poly.pdbx_strand_id
1 'polypeptide(L)'
;MQSKTILAPLTVLSFVVTGGVVASHVLSEPVAISKFESTSQMDDPLTGSVDSESSVLAMSNTLLMTGVTPTAPAVRSIPVVRAIPWERGELGREFRRGGSQLSCSLLEPGIDVIQPLIAPTAGASGALGRQSAFSINLTLDPAARAALPRVIRGAVENYLKDHQLTIQPVYYHTPDGQPFFGPQVRAAFVEIASPQKTTLAEAMITKSVSELRTLGIYWDKEGDLKPEQARTMILAFQYTLDSKNNDNARSAANQEYELLFLHLLKDSTPTEPKLAVFATSGGRTELNLLDTTDPKSAHQPSVIAAHIRFGELNMLGMYPANPVVTGVFHKARLSLPVDSFKALLEGFASGQPRPLDDVLDELNSRGASGDTSGLFNSPEDTASDSDLPTAAPSETGEAENGPQ
;
A
#
# COMPACT_ATOMS: atom_id res chain seq x y z
N MET A 1 53.89 18.40 -32.24
CA MET A 1 53.74 19.31 -31.08
C MET A 1 53.19 18.49 -29.93
N GLN A 2 54.00 18.35 -28.88
CA GLN A 2 53.67 17.64 -27.65
C GLN A 2 52.91 18.59 -26.72
N SER A 3 51.82 18.14 -26.10
CA SER A 3 51.34 18.69 -24.84
C SER A 3 51.12 17.55 -23.86
N LYS A 4 52.08 17.42 -22.93
CA LYS A 4 51.98 16.61 -21.71
C LYS A 4 51.27 17.41 -20.62
N THR A 5 50.88 16.67 -19.57
CA THR A 5 50.77 17.09 -18.15
C THR A 5 49.47 17.85 -17.80
N ILE A 6 48.75 17.61 -16.70
CA ILE A 6 49.15 17.23 -15.33
C ILE A 6 48.03 16.42 -14.64
N LEU A 7 48.46 15.38 -13.92
CA LEU A 7 47.72 14.64 -12.88
C LEU A 7 47.94 15.37 -11.54
N ALA A 8 46.91 15.56 -10.71
CA ALA A 8 47.08 15.90 -9.29
C ALA A 8 46.01 15.20 -8.43
N PRO A 9 46.41 14.51 -7.34
CA PRO A 9 45.55 13.84 -6.36
C PRO A 9 45.37 14.66 -5.07
N LEU A 10 44.27 14.45 -4.33
CA LEU A 10 44.15 14.78 -2.89
C LEU A 10 42.98 13.97 -2.29
N THR A 11 43.17 12.76 -1.76
CA THR A 11 43.41 12.39 -0.33
C THR A 11 42.78 13.36 0.69
N VAL A 12 41.68 12.98 1.36
CA VAL A 12 41.57 12.29 2.68
C VAL A 12 41.34 13.29 3.82
N LEU A 13 40.24 13.12 4.58
CA LEU A 13 40.19 12.85 6.03
C LEU A 13 38.88 13.39 6.64
N SER A 14 37.98 12.47 7.03
CA SER A 14 37.10 12.60 8.21
C SER A 14 36.76 11.18 8.66
N PHE A 15 37.53 10.69 9.63
CA PHE A 15 37.36 9.41 10.31
C PHE A 15 36.98 9.71 11.78
N VAL A 16 36.34 8.74 12.45
CA VAL A 16 36.24 8.56 13.92
C VAL A 16 35.15 9.44 14.60
N VAL A 17 34.22 8.95 15.44
CA VAL A 17 33.93 7.64 16.05
C VAL A 17 32.51 7.69 16.64
N THR A 18 31.74 6.60 16.58
CA THR A 18 31.11 6.03 17.79
C THR A 18 30.90 4.55 17.57
N GLY A 19 31.69 3.74 18.28
CA GLY A 19 31.54 2.30 18.35
C GLY A 19 30.87 1.87 19.65
N GLY A 20 30.18 0.74 19.57
CA GLY A 20 30.19 -0.30 20.61
C GLY A 20 29.18 -0.20 21.75
N VAL A 21 28.11 -1.01 21.67
CA VAL A 21 27.59 -1.86 22.76
C VAL A 21 27.01 -3.11 22.05
N VAL A 22 27.79 -4.19 21.90
CA VAL A 22 27.89 -5.37 22.78
C VAL A 22 26.55 -6.10 23.02
N ALA A 23 26.51 -7.31 22.48
CA ALA A 23 25.56 -8.36 22.78
C ALA A 23 25.58 -8.77 24.26
N SER A 24 24.40 -8.90 24.87
CA SER A 24 24.10 -9.86 25.94
C SER A 24 22.60 -9.82 26.21
N HIS A 25 21.89 -10.91 25.93
CA HIS A 25 21.10 -11.62 26.94
C HIS A 25 20.46 -12.86 26.30
N VAL A 26 21.11 -13.98 26.58
CA VAL A 26 20.54 -15.32 26.59
C VAL A 26 20.37 -15.70 28.07
N LEU A 27 19.26 -16.39 28.36
CA LEU A 27 18.95 -17.14 29.59
C LEU A 27 18.72 -16.34 30.88
N SER A 28 17.45 -16.24 31.28
CA SER A 28 17.04 -16.36 32.68
C SER A 28 15.69 -17.05 32.76
N GLU A 29 15.70 -18.19 33.45
CA GLU A 29 14.60 -19.08 33.81
C GLU A 29 13.60 -18.44 34.78
N PRO A 30 12.40 -19.05 34.98
CA PRO A 30 11.26 -18.40 35.61
C PRO A 30 11.36 -18.39 37.14
N VAL A 31 11.07 -17.24 37.76
CA VAL A 31 10.90 -17.14 39.22
C VAL A 31 9.45 -17.41 39.59
N ALA A 32 9.32 -18.32 40.55
CA ALA A 32 8.10 -18.86 41.09
C ALA A 32 7.22 -17.84 41.82
N ILE A 33 5.94 -18.17 41.76
CA ILE A 33 4.80 -17.62 42.48
C ILE A 33 5.05 -17.62 44.00
N SER A 34 4.92 -16.45 44.64
CA SER A 34 4.68 -16.37 46.08
C SER A 34 3.26 -15.89 46.35
N LYS A 35 2.46 -16.78 46.95
CA LYS A 35 1.19 -16.49 47.60
C LYS A 35 1.37 -15.43 48.68
N PHE A 36 0.44 -14.50 48.77
CA PHE A 36 0.14 -13.78 50.01
C PHE A 36 -1.36 -13.89 50.28
N GLU A 37 -1.70 -14.82 51.18
CA GLU A 37 -2.92 -14.78 51.98
C GLU A 37 -2.57 -14.13 53.32
N SER A 38 -3.36 -13.16 53.77
CA SER A 38 -4.03 -13.17 55.09
C SER A 38 -4.62 -11.79 55.45
N THR A 39 -5.94 -11.70 55.27
CA THR A 39 -6.99 -11.40 56.27
C THR A 39 -6.73 -10.43 57.45
N SER A 40 -7.55 -9.37 57.53
CA SER A 40 -8.41 -8.90 58.67
C SER A 40 -8.77 -7.42 58.42
N GLN A 41 -10.00 -7.05 58.10
CA GLN A 41 -11.23 -6.93 58.91
C GLN A 41 -11.14 -5.90 60.05
N MET A 42 -11.72 -4.71 59.83
CA MET A 42 -12.29 -3.86 60.87
C MET A 42 -13.44 -3.03 60.25
N ASP A 43 -14.64 -3.27 60.74
CA ASP A 43 -15.87 -2.50 60.49
C ASP A 43 -15.88 -1.23 61.36
N ASP A 44 -16.32 -0.09 60.80
CA ASP A 44 -17.44 0.69 61.37
C ASP A 44 -17.87 1.84 60.41
N PRO A 45 -19.11 2.36 60.54
CA PRO A 45 -19.86 2.92 59.43
C PRO A 45 -20.10 4.43 59.52
N LEU A 46 -20.74 4.92 58.44
CA LEU A 46 -21.60 6.11 58.32
C LEU A 46 -21.05 7.31 57.54
N THR A 47 -21.81 7.59 56.48
CA THR A 47 -22.21 8.89 55.91
C THR A 47 -21.25 9.63 54.98
N GLY A 48 -21.67 9.75 53.71
CA GLY A 48 -21.38 10.93 52.88
C GLY A 48 -21.01 10.64 51.42
N SER A 49 -21.95 10.93 50.52
CA SER A 49 -21.75 11.23 49.08
C SER A 49 -20.96 10.23 48.23
N VAL A 50 -21.68 9.28 47.65
CA VAL A 50 -21.25 8.53 46.46
C VAL A 50 -21.76 9.28 45.24
N ASP A 51 -20.85 9.66 44.34
CA ASP A 51 -21.00 9.78 42.87
C ASP A 51 -20.11 10.90 42.32
N SER A 52 -18.80 10.68 42.25
CA SER A 52 -17.88 11.47 41.40
C SER A 52 -16.50 10.83 41.13
N GLU A 53 -16.17 9.66 41.70
CA GLU A 53 -14.82 9.06 41.54
C GLU A 53 -14.77 7.84 40.61
N SER A 54 -15.91 7.38 40.07
CA SER A 54 -15.95 6.30 39.07
C SER A 54 -15.63 6.75 37.64
N SER A 55 -15.46 8.05 37.37
CA SER A 55 -15.27 8.58 36.00
C SER A 55 -13.81 8.67 35.53
N VAL A 56 -12.82 8.58 36.42
CA VAL A 56 -11.41 8.70 36.02
C VAL A 56 -10.83 7.35 35.58
N LEU A 57 -11.34 6.25 36.13
CA LEU A 57 -10.88 4.89 35.77
C LEU A 57 -11.53 4.35 34.48
N ALA A 58 -12.69 4.88 34.07
CA ALA A 58 -13.27 4.59 32.75
C ALA A 58 -12.50 5.27 31.60
N MET A 59 -11.73 6.32 31.90
CA MET A 59 -10.80 6.95 30.93
C MET A 59 -9.46 6.20 30.80
N SER A 60 -9.13 5.30 31.74
CA SER A 60 -7.87 4.56 31.77
C SER A 60 -7.87 3.21 31.05
N ASN A 61 -8.91 2.88 30.29
CA ASN A 61 -8.77 1.95 29.15
C ASN A 61 -8.13 2.68 27.95
N THR A 62 -7.08 3.45 28.23
CA THR A 62 -6.21 4.03 27.22
C THR A 62 -5.41 2.87 26.64
N LEU A 63 -6.04 2.10 25.76
CA LEU A 63 -5.36 1.21 24.84
C LEU A 63 -4.23 2.04 24.23
N LEU A 64 -2.99 1.75 24.62
CA LEU A 64 -1.82 2.48 24.12
C LEU A 64 -1.81 2.31 22.59
N MET A 65 -2.18 3.37 21.89
CA MET A 65 -2.28 3.34 20.45
C MET A 65 -0.89 3.38 19.83
N THR A 66 -0.37 2.22 19.47
CA THR A 66 0.95 2.11 18.86
C THR A 66 0.91 2.52 17.40
N GLY A 67 1.75 3.48 17.04
CA GLY A 67 1.88 3.98 15.66
C GLY A 67 0.79 4.96 15.22
N VAL A 68 -0.12 5.37 16.11
CA VAL A 68 -1.21 6.33 15.84
C VAL A 68 -1.07 7.54 16.75
N THR A 69 -1.22 8.75 16.20
CA THR A 69 -1.27 9.97 17.02
C THR A 69 -2.67 10.10 17.61
N PRO A 70 -2.85 10.31 18.92
CA PRO A 70 -4.19 10.35 19.54
C PRO A 70 -5.03 11.53 19.04
N THR A 71 -4.38 12.64 18.68
CA THR A 71 -5.04 13.82 18.14
C THR A 71 -5.21 13.70 16.64
N ALA A 72 -6.45 13.88 16.17
CA ALA A 72 -6.74 13.91 14.74
C ALA A 72 -5.94 15.03 14.05
N PRO A 73 -5.22 14.74 12.96
CA PRO A 73 -4.51 15.76 12.21
C PRO A 73 -5.51 16.75 11.63
N ALA A 74 -5.15 18.03 11.62
CA ALA A 74 -5.93 19.02 10.91
C ALA A 74 -5.96 18.64 9.42
N VAL A 75 -7.12 18.66 8.79
CA VAL A 75 -7.27 18.19 7.40
C VAL A 75 -6.36 18.94 6.42
N ARG A 76 -6.20 20.25 6.64
CA ARG A 76 -5.26 21.12 5.91
C ARG A 76 -3.78 20.72 6.03
N SER A 77 -3.42 19.91 7.04
CA SER A 77 -2.06 19.40 7.22
C SER A 77 -1.79 18.13 6.42
N ILE A 78 -2.84 17.49 5.91
CA ILE A 78 -2.71 16.31 5.07
C ILE A 78 -2.39 16.80 3.64
N PRO A 79 -1.30 16.31 3.03
CA PRO A 79 -0.97 16.67 1.65
C PRO A 79 -2.12 16.36 0.70
N VAL A 80 -2.38 17.25 -0.24
CA VAL A 80 -3.45 17.11 -1.23
C VAL A 80 -2.86 16.88 -2.61
N VAL A 81 -3.32 15.83 -3.27
CA VAL A 81 -2.99 15.49 -4.66
C VAL A 81 -4.14 15.95 -5.55
N ARG A 82 -3.88 16.97 -6.38
CA ARG A 82 -4.89 17.57 -7.27
C ARG A 82 -5.08 16.80 -8.58
N ALA A 83 -4.04 16.11 -9.03
CA ALA A 83 -4.03 15.31 -10.24
C ALA A 83 -3.18 14.06 -10.01
N ILE A 84 -3.60 12.93 -10.56
CA ILE A 84 -2.87 11.67 -10.40
C ILE A 84 -1.58 11.74 -11.25
N PRO A 85 -0.40 11.56 -10.65
CA PRO A 85 0.87 11.64 -11.38
C PRO A 85 1.13 10.35 -12.17
N TRP A 86 0.54 10.26 -13.36
CA TRP A 86 0.64 9.08 -14.23
C TRP A 86 2.05 8.89 -14.81
N GLU A 87 2.72 9.99 -15.10
CA GLU A 87 4.03 9.97 -15.74
C GLU A 87 5.15 9.75 -14.72
N ARG A 88 6.15 8.94 -15.09
CA ARG A 88 7.30 8.62 -14.22
C ARG A 88 7.97 9.87 -13.65
N GLY A 89 8.14 10.90 -14.49
CA GLY A 89 8.79 12.15 -14.09
C GLY A 89 7.98 12.93 -13.06
N GLU A 90 6.65 12.92 -13.16
CA GLU A 90 5.75 13.59 -12.22
C GLU A 90 5.70 12.85 -10.90
N LEU A 91 5.54 11.53 -10.96
CA LEU A 91 5.53 10.66 -9.80
C LEU A 91 6.85 10.75 -9.02
N GLY A 92 7.98 10.74 -9.72
CA GLY A 92 9.29 10.93 -9.09
C GLY A 92 9.46 12.31 -8.43
N ARG A 93 8.82 13.37 -8.96
CA ARG A 93 8.83 14.69 -8.30
C ARG A 93 7.98 14.68 -7.03
N GLU A 94 6.74 14.18 -7.10
CA GLU A 94 5.85 14.11 -5.94
C GLU A 94 6.40 13.20 -4.83
N PHE A 95 6.99 12.05 -5.22
CA PHE A 95 7.66 11.14 -4.29
C PHE A 95 8.80 11.81 -3.52
N ARG A 96 9.61 12.64 -4.20
CA ARG A 96 10.69 13.41 -3.56
C ARG A 96 10.16 14.55 -2.71
N ARG A 97 9.09 15.22 -3.16
CA ARG A 97 8.44 16.32 -2.44
C ARG A 97 7.89 15.87 -1.08
N GLY A 98 7.33 14.67 -0.99
CA GLY A 98 6.85 14.11 0.27
C GLY A 98 7.95 13.85 1.32
N GLY A 99 9.18 13.63 0.86
CA GLY A 99 10.34 13.38 1.74
C GLY A 99 10.17 12.17 2.67
N SER A 100 10.98 12.11 3.73
CA SER A 100 10.91 11.06 4.76
C SER A 100 9.74 11.23 5.74
N GLN A 101 9.07 12.38 5.76
CA GLN A 101 7.96 12.63 6.67
C GLN A 101 6.69 11.86 6.27
N LEU A 102 6.57 11.52 4.97
CA LEU A 102 5.47 10.74 4.42
C LEU A 102 5.87 9.30 4.09
N SER A 103 7.07 8.87 4.47
CA SER A 103 7.47 7.47 4.28
C SER A 103 6.73 6.56 5.25
N CYS A 104 6.35 5.40 4.74
CA CYS A 104 5.85 4.31 5.56
C CYS A 104 6.91 3.90 6.58
N SER A 105 6.49 3.70 7.83
CA SER A 105 7.38 3.26 8.89
C SER A 105 6.95 1.89 9.40
N LEU A 106 7.93 1.05 9.71
CA LEU A 106 7.69 -0.19 10.41
C LEU A 106 7.19 0.08 11.83
N LEU A 107 6.26 -0.75 12.28
CA LEU A 107 5.92 -0.87 13.69
C LEU A 107 7.07 -1.55 14.44
N GLU A 108 7.26 -1.15 15.69
CA GLU A 108 8.25 -1.76 16.58
C GLU A 108 7.95 -3.25 16.79
N PRO A 109 8.95 -4.11 17.03
CA PRO A 109 8.73 -5.52 17.33
C PRO A 109 7.88 -5.74 18.60
N GLY A 110 7.07 -6.80 18.61
CA GLY A 110 6.21 -7.18 19.75
C GLY A 110 4.88 -6.44 19.84
N ILE A 111 4.60 -5.54 18.89
CA ILE A 111 3.35 -4.77 18.80
C ILE A 111 2.26 -5.61 18.12
N ASP A 112 1.04 -5.54 18.64
CA ASP A 112 -0.09 -6.27 18.06
C ASP A 112 -0.40 -5.78 16.63
N VAL A 113 -0.52 -6.71 15.70
CA VAL A 113 -0.75 -6.39 14.29
C VAL A 113 -2.17 -5.89 14.09
N ILE A 114 -3.16 -6.54 14.72
CA ILE A 114 -4.53 -6.04 14.79
C ILE A 114 -4.67 -5.17 16.02
N GLN A 115 -5.07 -3.93 15.82
CA GLN A 115 -5.49 -3.05 16.90
C GLN A 115 -7.01 -2.86 16.84
N PRO A 116 -7.75 -3.08 17.95
CA PRO A 116 -9.17 -2.75 17.97
C PRO A 116 -9.35 -1.25 17.73
N LEU A 117 -10.36 -0.90 16.92
CA LEU A 117 -10.71 0.49 16.70
C LEU A 117 -11.35 1.09 17.95
N ILE A 118 -11.00 2.34 18.24
CA ILE A 118 -11.60 3.12 19.31
C ILE A 118 -12.95 3.63 18.84
N ALA A 119 -13.95 3.54 19.72
CA ALA A 119 -15.27 4.09 19.45
C ALA A 119 -15.19 5.62 19.27
N PRO A 120 -15.82 6.19 18.22
CA PRO A 120 -15.80 7.62 18.00
C PRO A 120 -16.51 8.36 19.14
N THR A 121 -15.97 9.50 19.54
CA THR A 121 -16.65 10.41 20.48
C THR A 121 -17.47 11.42 19.69
N ALA A 122 -18.79 11.48 19.93
CA ALA A 122 -19.69 12.37 19.22
C ALA A 122 -19.30 13.85 19.41
N GLY A 123 -19.31 14.63 18.33
CA GLY A 123 -19.00 16.07 18.37
C GLY A 123 -17.50 16.40 18.50
N ALA A 124 -16.62 15.40 18.51
CA ALA A 124 -15.17 15.59 18.56
C ALA A 124 -14.49 14.84 17.40
N SER A 125 -13.33 15.34 16.96
CA SER A 125 -12.44 14.57 16.07
C SER A 125 -11.45 13.77 16.90
N GLY A 126 -11.13 12.55 16.47
CA GLY A 126 -10.25 11.65 17.23
C GLY A 126 -9.62 10.57 16.37
N ALA A 127 -8.66 9.87 16.94
CA ALA A 127 -8.06 8.69 16.34
C ALA A 127 -8.97 7.47 16.48
N LEU A 128 -9.15 6.72 15.39
CA LEU A 128 -9.85 5.43 15.42
C LEU A 128 -8.86 4.29 15.63
N GLY A 129 -7.70 4.32 14.98
CA GLY A 129 -6.73 3.23 15.05
C GLY A 129 -6.09 2.93 13.71
N ARG A 130 -5.60 1.72 13.58
CA ARG A 130 -5.03 1.18 12.33
C ARG A 130 -5.65 -0.18 12.03
N GLN A 131 -5.83 -0.45 10.74
CA GLN A 131 -6.24 -1.77 10.27
C GLN A 131 -5.40 -2.17 9.08
N SER A 132 -5.29 -3.48 8.87
CA SER A 132 -4.56 -4.04 7.74
C SER A 132 -5.32 -3.80 6.44
N ALA A 133 -4.66 -3.16 5.48
CA ALA A 133 -5.21 -2.92 4.14
C ALA A 133 -4.86 -4.08 3.19
N PHE A 134 -3.59 -4.47 3.15
CA PHE A 134 -3.10 -5.53 2.29
C PHE A 134 -1.74 -6.04 2.75
N SER A 135 -1.35 -7.22 2.28
CA SER A 135 -0.07 -7.85 2.59
C SER A 135 0.80 -8.03 1.35
N ILE A 136 2.11 -7.92 1.56
CA ILE A 136 3.18 -8.08 0.58
C ILE A 136 4.11 -9.19 1.07
N ASN A 137 4.46 -10.10 0.17
CA ASN A 137 5.44 -11.15 0.40
C ASN A 137 6.58 -10.99 -0.62
N LEU A 138 7.80 -11.28 -0.16
CA LEU A 138 8.98 -11.28 -1.00
C LEU A 138 9.38 -12.72 -1.28
N THR A 139 9.67 -13.04 -2.54
CA THR A 139 10.15 -14.35 -2.93
C THR A 139 11.44 -14.23 -3.72
N LEU A 140 12.32 -15.22 -3.59
CA LEU A 140 13.52 -15.28 -4.44
C LEU A 140 13.14 -15.69 -5.85
N ASP A 141 13.63 -14.91 -6.82
CA ASP A 141 13.58 -15.32 -8.22
C ASP A 141 14.30 -16.66 -8.41
N PRO A 142 13.76 -17.63 -9.18
CA PRO A 142 14.39 -18.94 -9.37
C PRO A 142 15.83 -18.87 -9.88
N ALA A 143 16.15 -17.91 -10.76
CA ALA A 143 17.52 -17.72 -11.25
C ALA A 143 18.43 -17.16 -10.15
N ALA A 144 17.93 -16.20 -9.36
CA ALA A 144 18.66 -15.63 -8.22
C ALA A 144 18.91 -16.67 -7.12
N ARG A 145 17.94 -17.55 -6.89
CA ARG A 145 18.03 -18.68 -5.97
C ARG A 145 19.24 -19.56 -6.30
N ALA A 146 19.45 -19.86 -7.59
CA ALA A 146 20.59 -20.65 -8.04
C ALA A 146 21.93 -19.92 -7.84
N ALA A 147 21.94 -18.60 -7.96
CA ALA A 147 23.13 -17.75 -7.79
C ALA A 147 23.56 -17.56 -6.32
N LEU A 148 22.65 -17.75 -5.35
CA LEU A 148 22.99 -17.64 -3.93
C LEU A 148 23.96 -18.75 -3.48
N PRO A 149 24.97 -18.43 -2.66
CA PRO A 149 25.84 -19.43 -2.04
C PRO A 149 25.03 -20.49 -1.30
N ARG A 150 25.38 -21.77 -1.50
CA ARG A 150 24.65 -22.90 -0.91
C ARG A 150 24.48 -22.80 0.61
N VAL A 151 25.48 -22.24 1.30
CA VAL A 151 25.52 -22.11 2.76
C VAL A 151 24.40 -21.21 3.30
N ILE A 152 24.07 -20.11 2.59
CA ILE A 152 23.08 -19.13 3.07
C ILE A 152 21.72 -19.26 2.38
N ARG A 153 21.68 -19.94 1.23
CA ARG A 153 20.50 -20.07 0.38
C ARG A 153 19.25 -20.52 1.16
N GLY A 154 19.36 -21.61 1.93
CA GLY A 154 18.23 -22.15 2.69
C GLY A 154 17.72 -21.18 3.76
N ALA A 155 18.62 -20.47 4.45
CA ALA A 155 18.26 -19.50 5.47
C ALA A 155 17.51 -18.30 4.85
N VAL A 156 17.98 -17.78 3.71
CA VAL A 156 17.34 -16.66 3.01
C VAL A 156 15.96 -17.08 2.47
N GLU A 157 15.85 -18.26 1.88
CA GLU A 157 14.57 -18.78 1.38
C GLU A 157 13.55 -18.95 2.49
N ASN A 158 13.95 -19.55 3.61
CA ASN A 158 13.08 -19.74 4.77
C ASN A 158 12.68 -18.37 5.35
N TYR A 159 13.64 -17.45 5.52
CA TYR A 159 13.33 -16.10 6.00
C TYR A 159 12.26 -15.41 5.14
N LEU A 160 12.41 -15.40 3.82
CA LEU A 160 11.45 -14.76 2.92
C LEU A 160 10.10 -15.49 2.86
N LYS A 161 10.11 -16.82 2.98
CA LYS A 161 8.89 -17.64 2.98
C LYS A 161 8.10 -17.49 4.28
N ASP A 162 8.79 -17.36 5.41
CA ASP A 162 8.19 -17.39 6.74
C ASP A 162 7.72 -16.00 7.20
N HIS A 163 8.04 -14.94 6.44
CA HIS A 163 7.69 -13.57 6.78
C HIS A 163 6.88 -12.88 5.69
N GLN A 164 6.10 -11.89 6.11
CA GLN A 164 5.42 -10.97 5.21
C GLN A 164 5.33 -9.57 5.81
N LEU A 165 4.98 -8.60 4.97
CA LEU A 165 4.76 -7.22 5.34
C LEU A 165 3.28 -6.88 5.17
N THR A 166 2.62 -6.41 6.21
CA THR A 166 1.23 -5.96 6.16
C THR A 166 1.18 -4.44 6.23
N ILE A 167 0.54 -3.81 5.24
CA ILE A 167 0.39 -2.35 5.16
C ILE A 167 -0.87 -1.91 5.90
N GLN A 168 -0.74 -0.90 6.76
CA GLN A 168 -1.77 -0.50 7.72
C GLN A 168 -1.99 1.02 7.70
N PRO A 169 -2.99 1.53 6.96
CA PRO A 169 -3.40 2.91 7.09
C PRO A 169 -3.89 3.22 8.51
N VAL A 170 -3.68 4.46 8.92
CA VAL A 170 -4.22 5.02 10.16
C VAL A 170 -5.53 5.73 9.85
N TYR A 171 -6.55 5.50 10.67
CA TYR A 171 -7.86 6.09 10.53
C TYR A 171 -8.15 7.08 11.67
N TYR A 172 -8.81 8.16 11.31
CA TYR A 172 -9.34 9.18 12.20
C TYR A 172 -10.83 9.37 11.92
N HIS A 173 -11.54 10.06 12.81
CA HIS A 173 -12.93 10.46 12.58
C HIS A 173 -13.12 11.97 12.73
N THR A 174 -14.09 12.51 11.98
CA THR A 174 -14.57 13.89 12.11
C THR A 174 -15.51 14.05 13.31
N PRO A 175 -15.94 15.28 13.67
CA PRO A 175 -16.95 15.51 14.71
C PRO A 175 -18.28 14.80 14.43
N ASP A 176 -18.62 14.67 13.14
CA ASP A 176 -19.81 13.95 12.65
C ASP A 176 -19.61 12.43 12.58
N GLY A 177 -18.44 11.94 13.01
CA GLY A 177 -18.12 10.52 13.01
C GLY A 177 -17.89 9.96 11.60
N GLN A 178 -17.38 10.75 10.65
CA GLN A 178 -16.98 10.21 9.35
C GLN A 178 -15.51 9.77 9.38
N PRO A 179 -15.18 8.53 8.97
CA PRO A 179 -13.80 8.07 8.96
C PRO A 179 -13.01 8.71 7.83
N PHE A 180 -11.73 9.03 8.07
CA PHE A 180 -10.80 9.51 7.06
C PHE A 180 -9.36 9.03 7.35
N PHE A 181 -8.49 9.09 6.34
CA PHE A 181 -7.11 8.64 6.47
C PHE A 181 -6.20 9.64 7.18
N GLY A 182 -5.25 9.11 7.94
CA GLY A 182 -4.07 9.84 8.38
C GLY A 182 -3.08 10.13 7.25
N PRO A 183 -2.16 11.08 7.45
CA PRO A 183 -1.13 11.40 6.46
C PRO A 183 -0.06 10.29 6.31
N GLN A 184 0.05 9.39 7.30
CA GLN A 184 1.06 8.34 7.34
C GLN A 184 0.42 6.96 7.33
N VAL A 185 1.12 6.04 6.68
CA VAL A 185 0.84 4.61 6.69
C VAL A 185 1.90 3.90 7.52
N ARG A 186 1.50 2.85 8.24
CA ARG A 186 2.41 1.98 8.97
C ARG A 186 2.54 0.64 8.25
N ALA A 187 3.61 -0.08 8.53
CA ALA A 187 3.73 -1.46 8.10
C ALA A 187 4.06 -2.37 9.29
N ALA A 188 3.41 -3.51 9.36
CA ALA A 188 3.71 -4.57 10.31
C ALA A 188 4.54 -5.63 9.58
N PHE A 189 5.76 -5.89 10.04
CA PHE A 189 6.54 -7.04 9.58
C PHE A 189 6.24 -8.22 10.50
N VAL A 190 5.78 -9.34 9.96
CA VAL A 190 5.21 -10.44 10.74
C VAL A 190 5.71 -11.78 10.26
N GLU A 191 5.80 -12.73 11.18
CA GLU A 191 5.95 -14.15 10.87
C GLU A 191 4.58 -14.72 10.47
N ILE A 192 4.52 -15.46 9.35
CA ILE A 192 3.27 -16.01 8.82
C ILE A 192 2.68 -17.06 9.79
N ALA A 193 3.53 -17.78 10.52
CA ALA A 193 3.12 -18.78 11.50
C ALA A 193 2.56 -18.16 12.80
N SER A 194 2.88 -16.89 13.09
CA SER A 194 2.55 -16.18 14.32
C SER A 194 2.18 -14.70 14.05
N PRO A 195 1.20 -14.41 13.19
CA PRO A 195 1.02 -13.08 12.63
C PRO A 195 0.31 -12.10 13.57
N GLN A 196 0.13 -12.44 14.85
CA GLN A 196 -0.52 -11.58 15.83
C GLN A 196 0.37 -10.42 16.26
N LYS A 197 1.69 -10.60 16.23
CA LYS A 197 2.66 -9.59 16.67
C LYS A 197 3.71 -9.32 15.60
N THR A 198 4.19 -8.09 15.59
CA THR A 198 5.31 -7.68 14.75
C THR A 198 6.60 -8.34 15.21
N THR A 199 7.48 -8.65 14.26
CA THR A 199 8.81 -9.21 14.51
C THR A 199 9.90 -8.25 14.01
N LEU A 200 11.15 -8.53 14.36
CA LEU A 200 12.28 -7.71 13.94
C LEU A 200 12.53 -7.91 12.43
N ALA A 201 12.45 -6.82 11.69
CA ALA A 201 12.77 -6.83 10.26
C ALA A 201 14.27 -6.68 10.03
N GLU A 202 14.78 -7.36 9.00
CA GLU A 202 16.14 -7.13 8.52
C GLU A 202 16.28 -5.72 7.94
N ALA A 203 17.49 -5.15 8.02
CA ALA A 203 17.74 -3.77 7.60
C ALA A 203 17.33 -3.48 6.14
N MET A 204 17.45 -4.49 5.27
CA MET A 204 17.00 -4.40 3.88
C MET A 204 15.48 -4.19 3.76
N ILE A 205 14.69 -4.84 4.62
CA ILE A 205 13.22 -4.69 4.65
C ILE A 205 12.88 -3.29 5.15
N THR A 206 13.52 -2.83 6.23
CA THR A 206 13.31 -1.47 6.75
C THR A 206 13.56 -0.41 5.68
N LYS A 207 14.65 -0.55 4.92
CA LYS A 207 14.96 0.36 3.80
C LYS A 207 13.87 0.30 2.73
N SER A 208 13.48 -0.89 2.28
CA SER A 208 12.43 -1.05 1.25
C SER A 208 11.08 -0.50 1.69
N VAL A 209 10.71 -0.64 2.97
CA VAL A 209 9.46 -0.07 3.52
C VAL A 209 9.47 1.45 3.44
N SER A 210 10.62 2.10 3.67
CA SER A 210 10.73 3.56 3.56
C SER A 210 10.57 4.10 2.12
N GLU A 211 10.65 3.21 1.12
CA GLU A 211 10.39 3.52 -0.28
C GLU A 211 8.90 3.43 -0.66
N LEU A 212 8.02 3.05 0.28
CA LEU A 212 6.58 3.28 0.18
C LEU A 212 6.26 4.62 0.85
N ARG A 213 5.64 5.55 0.12
CA ARG A 213 5.35 6.90 0.62
C ARG A 213 3.92 7.32 0.35
N THR A 214 3.32 8.03 1.28
CA THR A 214 2.07 8.74 1.04
C THR A 214 2.34 9.95 0.16
N LEU A 215 1.65 10.06 -0.98
CA LEU A 215 1.64 11.30 -1.78
C LEU A 215 0.64 12.30 -1.20
N GLY A 216 -0.52 11.80 -0.77
CA GLY A 216 -1.55 12.60 -0.13
C GLY A 216 -2.95 12.07 -0.38
N ILE A 217 -3.95 12.86 -0.01
CA ILE A 217 -5.36 12.61 -0.31
C ILE A 217 -5.69 13.22 -1.67
N TYR A 218 -6.39 12.46 -2.50
CA TYR A 218 -6.85 12.96 -3.78
C TYR A 218 -8.03 13.95 -3.61
N TRP A 219 -7.92 15.12 -4.24
CA TRP A 219 -8.98 16.14 -4.23
C TRP A 219 -8.87 17.06 -5.45
N ASP A 220 -9.68 16.81 -6.46
CA ASP A 220 -9.69 17.55 -7.74
C ASP A 220 -10.64 18.76 -7.76
N LYS A 221 -11.49 18.91 -6.75
CA LYS A 221 -12.49 19.99 -6.71
C LYS A 221 -11.90 21.31 -6.24
N GLU A 222 -12.50 22.40 -6.70
CA GLU A 222 -12.20 23.74 -6.22
C GLU A 222 -12.59 23.90 -4.74
N GLY A 223 -11.78 24.65 -3.99
CA GLY A 223 -11.97 24.90 -2.57
C GLY A 223 -11.22 23.97 -1.63
N ASP A 224 -11.50 24.16 -0.34
CA ASP A 224 -10.85 23.45 0.76
C ASP A 224 -11.36 22.02 0.88
N LEU A 225 -10.42 21.08 1.08
CA LEU A 225 -10.73 19.68 1.33
C LEU A 225 -11.52 19.55 2.63
N LYS A 226 -12.72 18.98 2.55
CA LYS A 226 -13.47 18.51 3.72
C LYS A 226 -13.10 17.04 4.00
N PRO A 227 -12.89 16.67 5.27
CA PRO A 227 -12.47 15.30 5.61
C PRO A 227 -13.48 14.23 5.19
N GLU A 228 -14.77 14.55 5.20
CA GLU A 228 -15.84 13.66 4.72
C GLU A 228 -15.71 13.29 3.24
N GLN A 229 -14.98 14.10 2.48
CA GLN A 229 -14.75 13.94 1.05
C GLN A 229 -13.36 13.36 0.75
N ALA A 230 -12.53 13.18 1.78
CA ALA A 230 -11.15 12.68 1.72
C ALA A 230 -11.10 11.13 1.68
N ARG A 231 -11.78 10.51 0.72
CA ARG A 231 -11.96 9.04 0.69
C ARG A 231 -10.83 8.28 0.01
N THR A 232 -9.98 8.94 -0.77
CA THR A 232 -8.92 8.28 -1.52
C THR A 232 -7.55 8.82 -1.12
N MET A 233 -6.69 7.95 -0.58
CA MET A 233 -5.29 8.23 -0.32
C MET A 233 -4.42 7.59 -1.40
N ILE A 234 -3.51 8.36 -1.97
CA ILE A 234 -2.56 7.91 -2.98
C ILE A 234 -1.20 7.68 -2.32
N LEU A 235 -0.68 6.48 -2.51
CA LEU A 235 0.68 6.10 -2.16
C LEU A 235 1.51 5.90 -3.43
N ALA A 236 2.81 6.05 -3.29
CA ALA A 236 3.79 5.71 -4.30
C ALA A 236 4.80 4.74 -3.73
N PHE A 237 5.12 3.70 -4.48
CA PHE A 237 6.15 2.74 -4.13
C PHE A 237 7.28 2.81 -5.14
N GLN A 238 8.50 3.02 -4.64
CA GLN A 238 9.71 3.03 -5.45
C GLN A 238 10.47 1.71 -5.32
N TYR A 239 10.93 1.16 -6.43
CA TYR A 239 11.81 0.01 -6.43
C TYR A 239 12.80 0.04 -7.58
N THR A 240 13.89 -0.71 -7.42
CA THR A 240 14.86 -0.93 -8.49
C THR A 240 14.42 -2.11 -9.33
N LEU A 241 14.14 -1.88 -10.62
CA LEU A 241 13.80 -2.93 -11.57
C LEU A 241 15.06 -3.41 -12.30
N ASP A 242 15.20 -4.73 -12.44
CA ASP A 242 16.28 -5.30 -13.25
C ASP A 242 16.02 -5.08 -14.75
N SER A 243 16.90 -4.31 -15.40
CA SER A 243 16.86 -4.17 -16.85
C SER A 243 17.42 -5.44 -17.48
N LYS A 244 16.53 -6.30 -18.01
CA LYS A 244 16.90 -7.55 -18.69
C LYS A 244 17.71 -7.36 -19.99
N ASN A 245 17.94 -6.12 -20.44
CA ASN A 245 18.44 -5.83 -21.78
C ASN A 245 19.95 -5.51 -21.91
N ASN A 246 20.74 -5.55 -20.84
CA ASN A 246 22.18 -5.25 -20.95
C ASN A 246 23.06 -6.43 -20.56
N ASP A 247 23.34 -7.30 -21.54
CA ASP A 247 24.34 -8.37 -21.45
C ASP A 247 25.78 -7.86 -21.29
N ASN A 248 26.02 -6.55 -21.40
CA ASN A 248 27.33 -5.96 -21.20
C ASN A 248 27.24 -4.66 -20.39
N ALA A 249 28.06 -4.58 -19.33
CA ALA A 249 28.26 -3.46 -18.42
C ALA A 249 27.14 -3.19 -17.41
N ARG A 250 27.48 -3.39 -16.11
CA ARG A 250 26.82 -2.86 -14.90
C ARG A 250 25.36 -2.46 -15.13
N SER A 251 24.44 -3.41 -14.95
CA SER A 251 22.98 -3.20 -14.97
C SER A 251 22.66 -1.83 -14.38
N ALA A 252 22.26 -0.89 -15.23
CA ALA A 252 21.79 0.41 -14.80
C ALA A 252 20.43 0.14 -14.15
N ALA A 253 20.47 -0.09 -12.85
CA ALA A 253 19.33 -0.19 -11.95
C ALA A 253 18.38 0.99 -12.21
N ASN A 254 17.30 0.75 -12.95
CA ASN A 254 16.31 1.77 -13.22
C ASN A 254 15.33 1.82 -12.05
N GLN A 255 15.19 3.00 -11.46
CA GLN A 255 14.21 3.25 -10.41
C GLN A 255 12.82 3.35 -11.04
N GLU A 256 11.98 2.36 -10.79
CA GLU A 256 10.57 2.39 -11.18
C GLU A 256 9.69 2.81 -10.01
N TYR A 257 8.52 3.32 -10.36
CA TYR A 257 7.53 3.82 -9.41
C TYR A 257 6.16 3.24 -9.76
N GLU A 258 5.43 2.76 -8.76
CA GLU A 258 4.03 2.35 -8.94
C GLU A 258 3.15 3.14 -7.96
N LEU A 259 1.88 3.26 -8.31
CA LEU A 259 0.86 3.93 -7.50
C LEU A 259 0.02 2.90 -6.76
N LEU A 260 -0.35 3.22 -5.52
CA LEU A 260 -1.42 2.53 -4.82
C LEU A 260 -2.48 3.52 -4.40
N PHE A 261 -3.74 3.12 -4.50
CA PHE A 261 -4.90 3.89 -4.07
C PHE A 261 -5.57 3.13 -2.92
N LEU A 262 -5.58 3.74 -1.74
CA LEU A 262 -6.38 3.26 -0.61
C LEU A 262 -7.69 4.04 -0.63
N HIS A 263 -8.81 3.36 -0.86
CA HIS A 263 -10.11 3.98 -1.10
C HIS A 263 -11.15 3.54 -0.06
N LEU A 264 -11.61 4.48 0.76
CA LEU A 264 -12.73 4.28 1.70
C LEU A 264 -14.05 4.25 0.94
N LEU A 265 -14.78 3.13 1.07
CA LEU A 265 -16.08 2.94 0.42
C LEU A 265 -17.15 3.83 1.05
N LYS A 266 -18.20 4.16 0.28
CA LYS A 266 -19.31 5.05 0.71
C LYS A 266 -20.00 4.60 2.01
N ASP A 267 -20.02 3.30 2.26
CA ASP A 267 -20.68 2.67 3.41
C ASP A 267 -19.72 2.41 4.58
N SER A 268 -18.54 3.01 4.56
CA SER A 268 -17.58 2.97 5.66
C SER A 268 -18.12 3.68 6.90
N THR A 269 -17.91 3.09 8.07
CA THR A 269 -18.27 3.68 9.35
C THR A 269 -17.04 3.74 10.26
N PRO A 270 -17.02 4.55 11.34
CA PRO A 270 -15.89 4.58 12.26
C PRO A 270 -15.54 3.24 12.90
N THR A 271 -16.55 2.41 13.14
CA THR A 271 -16.39 1.07 13.75
C THR A 271 -16.09 0.00 12.71
N GLU A 272 -16.40 0.27 11.45
CA GLU A 272 -16.12 -0.60 10.31
C GLU A 272 -15.69 0.22 9.07
N PRO A 273 -14.44 0.70 9.04
CA PRO A 273 -13.87 1.33 7.85
C PRO A 273 -13.75 0.27 6.75
N LYS A 274 -14.41 0.48 5.61
CA LYS A 274 -14.39 -0.45 4.50
C LYS A 274 -13.45 0.08 3.44
N LEU A 275 -12.45 -0.72 3.08
CA LEU A 275 -11.37 -0.30 2.21
C LEU A 275 -11.33 -1.15 0.95
N ALA A 276 -11.22 -0.48 -0.20
CA ALA A 276 -10.75 -1.08 -1.45
C ALA A 276 -9.32 -0.60 -1.73
N VAL A 277 -8.49 -1.50 -2.26
CA VAL A 277 -7.09 -1.20 -2.58
C VAL A 277 -6.85 -1.43 -4.06
N PHE A 278 -6.36 -0.40 -4.74
CA PHE A 278 -5.95 -0.49 -6.13
C PHE A 278 -4.45 -0.29 -6.25
N ALA A 279 -3.78 -1.03 -7.13
CA ALA A 279 -2.34 -0.91 -7.36
C ALA A 279 -2.05 -0.93 -8.86
N THR A 280 -1.14 -0.06 -9.30
CA THR A 280 -0.65 -0.10 -10.67
C THR A 280 0.48 -1.12 -10.86
N SER A 281 0.61 -1.64 -12.07
CA SER A 281 1.69 -2.54 -12.46
C SER A 281 2.22 -2.26 -13.87
N GLY A 282 3.38 -2.83 -14.19
CA GLY A 282 3.94 -2.81 -15.53
C GLY A 282 4.50 -1.45 -15.94
N GLY A 283 4.89 -0.61 -14.99
CA GLY A 283 5.26 0.78 -15.27
C GLY A 283 4.02 1.67 -15.43
N ARG A 284 2.98 1.39 -14.62
CA ARG A 284 1.68 2.08 -14.64
C ARG A 284 0.86 1.88 -15.92
N THR A 285 0.97 0.70 -16.54
CA THR A 285 0.15 0.33 -17.73
C THR A 285 -1.13 -0.39 -17.34
N GLU A 286 -1.18 -1.01 -16.18
CA GLU A 286 -2.33 -1.74 -15.65
C GLU A 286 -2.72 -1.23 -14.27
N LEU A 287 -4.01 -1.22 -13.98
CA LEU A 287 -4.60 -0.94 -12.67
C LEU A 287 -5.29 -2.22 -12.17
N ASN A 288 -4.93 -2.63 -10.95
CA ASN A 288 -5.42 -3.86 -10.33
C ASN A 288 -6.20 -3.53 -9.06
N LEU A 289 -7.46 -3.97 -8.97
CA LEU A 289 -8.18 -4.04 -7.70
C LEU A 289 -7.71 -5.29 -6.95
N LEU A 290 -7.07 -5.11 -5.79
CA LEU A 290 -6.48 -6.20 -5.03
C LEU A 290 -7.55 -7.02 -4.29
N ASP A 291 -7.30 -8.32 -4.17
CA ASP A 291 -8.14 -9.26 -3.40
C ASP A 291 -7.86 -9.17 -1.89
N THR A 292 -8.20 -8.02 -1.29
CA THR A 292 -7.98 -7.78 0.13
C THR A 292 -8.95 -8.60 0.98
N THR A 293 -8.40 -9.43 1.86
CA THR A 293 -9.18 -10.22 2.83
C THR A 293 -9.56 -9.40 4.08
N ASP A 294 -10.28 -10.04 5.00
CA ASP A 294 -10.75 -9.45 6.27
C ASP A 294 -9.66 -8.61 6.98
N PRO A 295 -9.86 -7.28 7.12
CA PRO A 295 -8.94 -6.39 7.83
C PRO A 295 -8.80 -6.70 9.32
N LYS A 296 -9.74 -7.49 9.88
CA LYS A 296 -9.75 -7.94 11.28
C LYS A 296 -9.01 -9.27 11.48
N SER A 297 -8.55 -9.92 10.40
CA SER A 297 -7.75 -11.14 10.49
C SER A 297 -6.25 -10.81 10.56
N ALA A 298 -5.53 -11.50 11.45
CA ALA A 298 -4.07 -11.41 11.53
C ALA A 298 -3.45 -12.22 10.37
N HIS A 299 -4.12 -13.30 9.99
CA HIS A 299 -3.73 -14.15 8.88
C HIS A 299 -4.32 -13.58 7.60
N GLN A 300 -3.59 -12.63 7.00
CA GLN A 300 -3.93 -12.11 5.68
C GLN A 300 -3.03 -12.76 4.64
N PRO A 301 -3.58 -13.49 3.65
CA PRO A 301 -2.79 -13.94 2.52
C PRO A 301 -2.16 -12.74 1.81
N SER A 302 -0.95 -12.92 1.31
CA SER A 302 -0.30 -11.90 0.50
C SER A 302 -1.06 -11.67 -0.80
N VAL A 303 -1.36 -10.41 -1.09
CA VAL A 303 -2.01 -10.00 -2.35
C VAL A 303 -1.01 -9.38 -3.32
N ILE A 304 0.19 -9.01 -2.84
CA ILE A 304 1.32 -8.62 -3.68
C ILE A 304 2.47 -9.59 -3.43
N ALA A 305 2.99 -10.21 -4.47
CA ALA A 305 4.20 -11.00 -4.40
C ALA A 305 5.29 -10.33 -5.24
N ALA A 306 6.37 -9.90 -4.61
CA ALA A 306 7.52 -9.32 -5.30
C ALA A 306 8.65 -10.33 -5.37
N HIS A 307 9.05 -10.65 -6.60
CA HIS A 307 10.21 -11.48 -6.86
C HIS A 307 11.45 -10.61 -6.79
N ILE A 308 12.45 -11.07 -6.04
CA ILE A 308 13.69 -10.33 -5.83
C ILE A 308 14.91 -11.17 -6.17
N ARG A 309 15.97 -10.46 -6.57
CA ARG A 309 17.35 -10.96 -6.54
C ARG A 309 18.20 -10.02 -5.70
N PHE A 310 19.35 -10.50 -5.24
CA PHE A 310 20.29 -9.64 -4.54
C PHE A 310 21.35 -9.14 -5.52
N GLY A 311 21.50 -7.81 -5.61
CA GLY A 311 22.51 -7.21 -6.47
C GLY A 311 23.92 -7.39 -5.93
N GLU A 312 24.05 -7.45 -4.60
CA GLU A 312 25.34 -7.52 -3.91
C GLU A 312 25.25 -8.47 -2.70
N LEU A 313 26.40 -8.96 -2.26
CA LEU A 313 26.55 -9.71 -1.02
C LEU A 313 27.61 -9.01 -0.15
N ASN A 314 27.25 -8.65 1.07
CA ASN A 314 28.13 -8.02 2.06
C ASN A 314 28.81 -9.07 2.95
N MET A 315 29.78 -8.62 3.76
CA MET A 315 30.45 -9.41 4.80
C MET A 315 31.00 -10.74 4.27
N LEU A 316 31.99 -10.66 3.38
CA LEU A 316 32.63 -11.82 2.71
C LEU A 316 31.65 -12.67 1.88
N GLY A 317 30.57 -12.08 1.38
CA GLY A 317 29.59 -12.76 0.55
C GLY A 317 28.53 -13.53 1.33
N MET A 318 28.40 -13.30 2.64
CA MET A 318 27.49 -14.06 3.50
C MET A 318 26.14 -13.37 3.73
N TYR A 319 26.05 -12.06 3.54
CA TYR A 319 24.82 -11.30 3.82
C TYR A 319 24.27 -10.66 2.55
N PRO A 320 23.08 -11.07 2.09
CA PRO A 320 22.48 -10.46 0.91
C PRO A 320 22.19 -8.98 1.11
N ALA A 321 22.47 -8.17 0.09
CA ALA A 321 22.30 -6.73 0.12
C ALA A 321 21.68 -6.23 -1.19
N ASN A 322 21.06 -5.05 -1.12
CA ASN A 322 20.49 -4.34 -2.26
C ASN A 322 19.55 -5.23 -3.10
N PRO A 323 18.37 -5.61 -2.55
CA PRO A 323 17.39 -6.36 -3.31
C PRO A 323 16.97 -5.57 -4.56
N VAL A 324 16.93 -6.25 -5.69
CA VAL A 324 16.45 -5.76 -6.98
C VAL A 324 15.21 -6.57 -7.32
N VAL A 325 14.13 -5.87 -7.66
CA VAL A 325 12.87 -6.50 -8.04
C VAL A 325 13.00 -7.04 -9.47
N THR A 326 12.70 -8.32 -9.66
CA THR A 326 12.68 -8.99 -10.97
C THR A 326 11.26 -9.18 -11.50
N GLY A 327 10.25 -9.06 -10.65
CA GLY A 327 8.84 -9.10 -11.00
C GLY A 327 7.94 -8.74 -9.83
N VAL A 328 6.74 -8.24 -10.13
CA VAL A 328 5.68 -7.95 -9.14
C VAL A 328 4.40 -8.60 -9.64
N PHE A 329 3.77 -9.39 -8.80
CA PHE A 329 2.52 -10.11 -9.10
C PHE A 329 1.44 -9.65 -8.14
N HIS A 330 0.25 -9.40 -8.68
CA HIS A 330 -0.91 -8.98 -7.93
C HIS A 330 -1.97 -10.08 -7.93
N LYS A 331 -2.45 -10.45 -6.75
CA LYS A 331 -3.70 -11.21 -6.61
C LYS A 331 -4.85 -10.22 -6.75
N ALA A 332 -5.32 -10.04 -7.97
CA ALA A 332 -6.33 -9.05 -8.31
C ALA A 332 -7.71 -9.70 -8.49
N ARG A 333 -8.76 -8.99 -8.08
CA ARG A 333 -10.17 -9.31 -8.38
C ARG A 333 -10.60 -8.77 -9.73
N LEU A 334 -9.98 -7.67 -10.14
CA LEU A 334 -10.19 -7.00 -11.41
C LEU A 334 -8.88 -6.36 -11.84
N SER A 335 -8.55 -6.47 -13.12
CA SER A 335 -7.42 -5.80 -13.75
C SER A 335 -7.90 -5.12 -15.03
N LEU A 336 -7.46 -3.89 -15.26
CA LEU A 336 -7.75 -3.14 -16.48
C LEU A 336 -6.56 -2.30 -16.92
N PRO A 337 -6.42 -1.99 -18.22
CA PRO A 337 -5.42 -1.03 -18.67
C PRO A 337 -5.64 0.35 -18.03
N VAL A 338 -4.55 1.03 -17.67
CA VAL A 338 -4.60 2.38 -17.08
C VAL A 338 -5.20 3.39 -18.05
N ASP A 339 -4.98 3.24 -19.35
CA ASP A 339 -5.60 4.15 -20.34
C ASP A 339 -7.12 4.03 -20.36
N SER A 340 -7.65 2.82 -20.16
CA SER A 340 -9.08 2.60 -19.97
C SER A 340 -9.59 3.26 -18.69
N PHE A 341 -8.82 3.19 -17.61
CA PHE A 341 -9.14 3.89 -16.36
C PHE A 341 -9.15 5.40 -16.53
N LYS A 342 -8.15 5.97 -17.23
CA LYS A 342 -8.10 7.39 -17.57
C LYS A 342 -9.31 7.82 -18.41
N ALA A 343 -9.67 7.02 -19.42
CA ALA A 343 -10.85 7.28 -20.24
C ALA A 343 -12.16 7.29 -19.41
N LEU A 344 -12.27 6.45 -18.38
CA LEU A 344 -13.40 6.49 -17.44
C LEU A 344 -13.43 7.78 -16.61
N LEU A 345 -12.27 8.26 -16.16
CA LEU A 345 -12.15 9.54 -15.43
C LEU A 345 -12.48 10.74 -16.31
N GLU A 346 -12.05 10.72 -17.57
CA GLU A 346 -12.36 11.74 -18.58
C GLU A 346 -13.82 11.69 -19.04
N GLY A 347 -14.53 10.62 -18.69
CA GLY A 347 -15.95 10.47 -19.00
C GLY A 347 -16.22 10.07 -20.44
N PHE A 348 -15.31 9.34 -21.10
CA PHE A 348 -15.45 8.98 -22.51
C PHE A 348 -16.77 8.24 -22.81
N ALA A 349 -17.29 7.46 -21.85
CA ALA A 349 -18.58 6.76 -21.98
C ALA A 349 -19.80 7.64 -21.65
N SER A 350 -19.66 8.65 -20.78
CA SER A 350 -20.77 9.49 -20.27
C SER A 350 -20.79 10.91 -20.85
N GLY A 351 -19.77 11.30 -21.61
CA GLY A 351 -19.57 12.66 -22.14
C GLY A 351 -19.21 13.72 -21.09
N GLN A 352 -18.96 13.34 -19.83
CA GLN A 352 -18.62 14.25 -18.72
C GLN A 352 -17.59 13.62 -17.77
N PRO A 353 -16.54 14.36 -17.36
CA PRO A 353 -15.54 13.87 -16.41
C PRO A 353 -16.18 13.35 -15.13
N ARG A 354 -15.67 12.24 -14.64
CA ARG A 354 -16.19 11.56 -13.44
C ARG A 354 -15.21 11.71 -12.28
N PRO A 355 -15.69 12.01 -11.06
CA PRO A 355 -14.84 12.05 -9.88
C PRO A 355 -14.15 10.69 -9.67
N LEU A 356 -12.86 10.71 -9.30
CA LEU A 356 -12.07 9.51 -9.05
C LEU A 356 -12.78 8.52 -8.14
N ASP A 357 -13.31 9.00 -7.01
CA ASP A 357 -13.96 8.17 -6.03
C ASP A 357 -15.16 7.40 -6.63
N ASP A 358 -15.96 8.03 -7.49
CA ASP A 358 -17.12 7.38 -8.09
C ASP A 358 -16.70 6.28 -9.09
N VAL A 359 -15.58 6.46 -9.77
CA VAL A 359 -15.01 5.43 -10.65
C VAL A 359 -14.46 4.27 -9.82
N LEU A 360 -13.76 4.53 -8.71
CA LEU A 360 -13.24 3.50 -7.81
C LEU A 360 -14.36 2.70 -7.13
N ASP A 361 -15.41 3.37 -6.64
CA ASP A 361 -16.61 2.73 -6.06
C ASP A 361 -17.29 1.79 -7.08
N GLU A 362 -17.37 2.21 -8.35
CA GLU A 362 -17.93 1.39 -9.42
C GLU A 362 -17.06 0.17 -9.74
N LEU A 363 -15.74 0.36 -9.89
CA LEU A 363 -14.81 -0.74 -10.15
C LEU A 363 -14.80 -1.77 -9.01
N ASN A 364 -14.88 -1.31 -7.77
CA ASN A 364 -15.01 -2.19 -6.61
C ASN A 364 -16.32 -3.01 -6.67
N SER A 365 -17.43 -2.36 -7.01
CA SER A 365 -18.73 -3.02 -7.16
C SER A 365 -18.72 -4.08 -8.26
N ARG A 366 -18.07 -3.80 -9.40
CA ARG A 366 -17.87 -4.76 -10.51
C ARG A 366 -16.97 -5.93 -10.13
N GLY A 367 -15.87 -5.64 -9.42
CA GLY A 367 -14.98 -6.68 -8.86
C GLY A 367 -15.66 -7.57 -7.83
N ALA A 368 -16.79 -7.13 -7.26
CA ALA A 368 -17.65 -7.92 -6.38
C ALA A 368 -18.66 -8.79 -7.11
N SER A 369 -19.21 -8.32 -8.24
CA SER A 369 -20.11 -9.14 -9.06
C SER A 369 -19.38 -10.15 -9.94
N GLY A 370 -18.09 -9.97 -10.19
CA GLY A 370 -17.33 -10.77 -11.15
C GLY A 370 -17.69 -10.46 -12.61
N ASP A 371 -18.42 -9.37 -12.85
CA ASP A 371 -18.87 -8.96 -14.18
C ASP A 371 -17.85 -8.03 -14.84
N THR A 372 -17.12 -8.55 -15.83
CA THR A 372 -16.15 -7.79 -16.63
C THR A 372 -16.71 -7.34 -17.99
N SER A 373 -17.94 -7.72 -18.33
CA SER A 373 -18.47 -7.61 -19.69
C SER A 373 -18.90 -6.20 -20.10
N GLY A 374 -19.12 -5.29 -19.15
CA GLY A 374 -19.69 -3.95 -19.40
C GLY A 374 -18.71 -2.77 -19.46
N LEU A 375 -17.40 -2.98 -19.69
CA LEU A 375 -16.43 -1.85 -19.74
C LEU A 375 -16.34 -1.16 -21.13
N PHE A 376 -16.78 -1.85 -22.20
CA PHE A 376 -16.61 -1.38 -23.59
C PHE A 376 -17.78 -1.74 -24.49
N ASN A 377 -19.02 -1.53 -24.04
CA ASN A 377 -20.11 -1.45 -25.01
C ASN A 377 -19.93 -0.13 -25.77
N SER A 378 -19.22 -0.19 -26.90
CA SER A 378 -19.14 0.90 -27.86
C SER A 378 -20.56 1.37 -28.19
N PRO A 379 -20.83 2.68 -28.22
CA PRO A 379 -22.07 3.21 -28.76
C PRO A 379 -22.00 3.19 -30.29
N GLU A 380 -21.94 1.99 -30.88
CA GLU A 380 -22.08 1.76 -32.33
C GLU A 380 -22.96 0.53 -32.50
N ASP A 381 -24.28 0.72 -32.43
CA ASP A 381 -25.29 -0.03 -33.20
C ASP A 381 -26.69 0.49 -32.85
N THR A 382 -26.95 1.75 -33.15
CA THR A 382 -28.32 2.27 -33.38
C THR A 382 -28.28 3.28 -34.51
N ALA A 383 -27.67 2.90 -35.64
CA ALA A 383 -27.96 3.53 -36.92
C ALA A 383 -28.97 2.65 -37.65
N SER A 384 -30.20 3.10 -37.63
CA SER A 384 -31.35 2.57 -38.34
C SER A 384 -31.09 2.65 -39.85
N ASP A 385 -30.83 1.50 -40.49
CA ASP A 385 -30.81 1.40 -41.95
C ASP A 385 -32.18 0.92 -42.42
N SER A 386 -33.10 1.88 -42.54
CA SER A 386 -34.37 1.73 -43.25
C SER A 386 -34.41 2.81 -44.31
N ASP A 387 -34.08 2.47 -45.56
CA ASP A 387 -34.70 3.00 -46.78
C ASP A 387 -34.06 2.38 -48.03
N LEU A 388 -34.63 1.25 -48.47
CA LEU A 388 -34.42 0.70 -49.82
C LEU A 388 -35.64 1.07 -50.68
N PRO A 389 -35.50 1.86 -51.75
CA PRO A 389 -36.58 2.11 -52.69
C PRO A 389 -36.72 0.96 -53.69
N THR A 390 -37.93 0.41 -53.74
CA THR A 390 -38.45 -0.54 -54.73
C THR A 390 -38.33 0.02 -56.16
N ALA A 391 -37.62 -0.70 -57.03
CA ALA A 391 -37.64 -0.48 -58.48
C ALA A 391 -38.10 -1.75 -59.21
N ALA A 392 -38.99 -1.55 -60.18
CA ALA A 392 -39.77 -2.56 -60.90
C ALA A 392 -38.93 -3.46 -61.85
N PRO A 393 -39.44 -4.66 -62.21
CA PRO A 393 -38.81 -5.52 -63.19
C PRO A 393 -39.19 -5.09 -64.62
N SER A 394 -38.19 -4.84 -65.46
CA SER A 394 -38.36 -4.70 -66.91
C SER A 394 -37.68 -5.87 -67.62
N GLU A 395 -38.49 -6.59 -68.40
CA GLU A 395 -38.15 -7.65 -69.33
C GLU A 395 -37.21 -7.17 -70.45
N THR A 396 -36.21 -7.98 -70.77
CA THR A 396 -35.53 -8.17 -72.08
C THR A 396 -34.51 -9.30 -71.86
N GLY A 397 -34.42 -10.41 -72.59
CA GLY A 397 -34.70 -10.64 -73.99
C GLY A 397 -33.37 -10.77 -74.75
N GLU A 398 -33.08 -11.98 -75.27
CA GLU A 398 -32.07 -12.34 -76.30
C GLU A 398 -30.58 -12.33 -75.86
N ALA A 399 -29.78 -13.41 -75.94
CA ALA A 399 -29.45 -14.42 -76.97
C ALA A 399 -28.41 -13.95 -78.01
N GLU A 400 -27.16 -14.39 -77.87
CA GLU A 400 -26.20 -14.79 -78.93
C GLU A 400 -24.84 -15.17 -78.27
N ASN A 401 -24.38 -16.43 -78.30
CA ASN A 401 -23.48 -17.02 -79.33
C ASN A 401 -22.36 -16.06 -79.79
N GLY A 402 -21.07 -16.36 -79.72
CA GLY A 402 -20.38 -17.65 -79.71
C GLY A 402 -18.85 -17.49 -79.54
N PRO A 403 -18.06 -18.55 -79.80
CA PRO A 403 -16.83 -18.86 -79.08
C PRO A 403 -15.54 -18.63 -79.90
N GLN A 404 -14.39 -18.93 -79.30
CA GLN A 404 -13.20 -19.37 -80.05
C GLN A 404 -13.36 -20.84 -80.47
#